data_AF-A0A506U2W6-F1
#
_entry.id   AF-A0A506U2W6-F1
#
_cell.length_a   1.000
_cell.length_b   1.000
_cell.length_c   1.000
_cell.angle_alpha   90.00
_cell.angle_beta   90.00
_cell.angle_gamma   90.00
#
_symmetry.space_group_name_H-M   'P 1'
#
loop_
_entity.id
_entity.type
_entity.pdbx_description
1 polymer ?
#
loop_
_entity_poly.entity_id
_entity_poly.type
_entity_poly.pdbx_seq_one_letter_code
_entity_poly.pdbx_strand_id
1 'polypeptide(L)'
;MSGDEMRYLVVIALVLGLGGFSCGSAVAADGWNFMMHPQPGDADLSAEESRRLDDAFAKDWPESCPARVEVAYEIYNQRYPAFSRSIAADQAFSLWADYVVSIGANTTSMCIINQLAQGIIGLDRGHGPFVNFFCGKPVTDPKNDDERYLAALFAKLTAYAELNSYNAVFELTALEFLQDMVRLNPDIRYFLERFVAFEELRPMSPALITTLGEAMGAERLAFVEEAFKHRDLASVIETSPACKPWVTDAEVTDL
;
A
#
# COMPACT_ATOMS: atom_id res chain seq x y z
N MET A 1 -21.58 15.93 -0.43
CA MET A 1 -20.92 14.68 0.01
C MET A 1 -20.20 14.99 1.29
N SER A 2 -20.38 14.16 2.32
CA SER A 2 -19.55 14.26 3.53
C SER A 2 -18.13 13.78 3.21
N GLY A 3 -17.14 14.17 4.03
CA GLY A 3 -15.76 13.68 3.87
C GLY A 3 -15.66 12.16 3.87
N ASP A 4 -16.50 11.47 4.65
CA ASP A 4 -16.52 10.01 4.72
C ASP A 4 -16.98 9.35 3.41
N GLU A 5 -17.98 9.89 2.70
CA GLU A 5 -18.43 9.33 1.41
C GLU A 5 -17.34 9.38 0.33
N MET A 6 -16.49 10.42 0.38
CA MET A 6 -15.39 10.61 -0.57
C MET A 6 -14.22 9.65 -0.29
N ARG A 7 -13.93 9.37 1.00
CA ARG A 7 -12.94 8.38 1.43
C ARG A 7 -13.26 6.99 0.90
N TYR A 8 -14.51 6.56 1.01
CA TYR A 8 -14.93 5.26 0.47
C TYR A 8 -14.77 5.23 -1.05
N LEU A 9 -15.10 6.29 -1.80
CA LEU A 9 -15.00 6.28 -3.27
C LEU A 9 -13.55 6.17 -3.79
N VAL A 10 -12.60 6.91 -3.21
CA VAL A 10 -11.18 6.84 -3.63
C VAL A 10 -10.60 5.46 -3.33
N VAL A 11 -10.87 4.94 -2.13
CA VAL A 11 -10.33 3.66 -1.70
C VAL A 11 -11.01 2.48 -2.42
N ILE A 12 -12.33 2.55 -2.65
CA ILE A 12 -13.08 1.60 -3.49
C ILE A 12 -12.54 1.62 -4.93
N ALA A 13 -12.23 2.78 -5.52
CA ALA A 13 -11.65 2.85 -6.86
C ALA A 13 -10.25 2.21 -6.93
N LEU A 14 -9.43 2.34 -5.89
CA LEU A 14 -8.11 1.67 -5.81
C LEU A 14 -8.24 0.14 -5.71
N VAL A 15 -9.29 -0.34 -5.04
CA VAL A 15 -9.52 -1.77 -4.78
C VAL A 15 -10.25 -2.47 -5.93
N LEU A 16 -11.29 -1.86 -6.50
CA LEU A 16 -12.12 -2.47 -7.55
C LEU A 16 -11.36 -2.67 -8.88
N GLY A 17 -10.23 -1.99 -9.08
CA GLY A 17 -9.33 -2.24 -10.20
C GLY A 17 -8.71 -3.65 -10.24
N LEU A 18 -8.80 -4.42 -9.14
CA LEU A 18 -8.24 -5.77 -9.04
C LEU A 18 -9.21 -6.88 -9.55
N GLY A 19 -10.49 -6.57 -9.76
CA GLY A 19 -11.55 -7.59 -9.97
C GLY A 19 -11.87 -7.96 -11.42
N GLY A 20 -11.13 -7.45 -12.41
CA GLY A 20 -11.54 -7.57 -13.82
C GLY A 20 -10.39 -7.70 -14.79
N PHE A 21 -9.70 -8.85 -14.82
CA PHE A 21 -9.01 -9.31 -16.03
C PHE A 21 -10.04 -9.71 -17.10
N SER A 22 -10.79 -8.74 -17.61
CA SER A 22 -11.35 -8.87 -18.96
C SER A 22 -10.22 -8.58 -19.93
N CYS A 23 -9.78 -9.59 -20.68
CA CYS A 23 -8.94 -9.44 -21.88
C CYS A 23 -9.66 -8.69 -23.02
N GLY A 24 -10.38 -7.62 -22.70
CA GLY A 24 -10.78 -6.63 -23.68
C GLY A 24 -9.61 -5.68 -23.84
N SER A 25 -8.87 -5.80 -24.93
CA SER A 25 -7.93 -4.79 -25.37
C SER A 25 -8.69 -3.49 -25.60
N ALA A 26 -8.85 -2.68 -24.56
CA ALA A 26 -9.08 -1.26 -24.71
C ALA A 26 -7.84 -0.77 -25.47
N VAL A 27 -8.01 -0.56 -26.77
CA VAL A 27 -7.02 0.06 -27.63
C VAL A 27 -6.78 1.44 -27.01
N ALA A 28 -5.73 1.55 -26.19
CA ALA A 28 -5.23 2.83 -25.75
C ALA A 28 -5.09 3.67 -27.01
N ALA A 29 -5.75 4.84 -27.06
CA ALA A 29 -5.67 5.75 -28.20
C ALA A 29 -4.22 5.81 -28.70
N ASP A 30 -4.00 5.36 -29.95
CA ASP A 30 -2.72 4.86 -30.46
C ASP A 30 -1.49 5.60 -29.89
N GLY A 31 -0.77 4.93 -28.98
CA GLY A 31 0.53 5.39 -28.46
C GLY A 31 0.54 6.07 -27.09
N TRP A 32 -0.60 6.21 -26.40
CA TRP A 32 -0.62 6.77 -25.05
C TRP A 32 0.12 5.86 -24.03
N ASN A 33 1.03 6.44 -23.26
CA ASN A 33 1.68 5.80 -22.11
C ASN A 33 2.26 6.84 -21.13
N PHE A 34 2.56 6.41 -19.90
CA PHE A 34 3.10 7.26 -18.84
C PHE A 34 4.52 7.79 -19.10
N MET A 35 5.31 7.15 -19.95
CA MET A 35 6.66 7.67 -20.30
C MET A 35 6.57 8.92 -21.17
N MET A 36 5.58 8.99 -22.06
CA MET A 36 5.32 10.14 -22.92
C MET A 36 4.48 11.22 -22.22
N HIS A 37 3.76 10.85 -21.16
CA HIS A 37 2.86 11.72 -20.41
C HIS A 37 3.10 11.55 -18.90
N PRO A 38 4.29 11.95 -18.40
CA PRO A 38 4.65 11.71 -17.02
C PRO A 38 3.80 12.53 -16.05
N GLN A 39 3.74 12.10 -14.80
CA GLN A 39 3.20 12.93 -13.72
C GLN A 39 4.06 14.21 -13.65
N PRO A 40 3.46 15.42 -13.73
CA PRO A 40 4.24 16.65 -13.61
C PRO A 40 4.94 16.69 -12.25
N GLY A 41 6.25 16.92 -12.27
CA GLY A 41 7.01 17.23 -11.05
C GLY A 41 6.75 18.65 -10.57
N ASP A 42 7.23 19.00 -9.37
CA ASP A 42 6.97 20.30 -8.77
C ASP A 42 7.41 21.48 -9.64
N ALA A 43 8.52 21.32 -10.39
CA ALA A 43 9.03 22.33 -11.31
C ALA A 43 8.19 22.50 -12.58
N ASP A 44 7.38 21.49 -12.93
CA ASP A 44 6.55 21.48 -14.15
C ASP A 44 5.13 21.98 -13.89
N LEU A 45 4.76 22.20 -12.62
CA LEU A 45 3.47 22.74 -12.22
C LEU A 45 3.43 24.25 -12.49
N SER A 46 2.29 24.72 -12.99
CA SER A 46 1.99 26.15 -12.97
C SER A 46 1.73 26.63 -11.53
N ALA A 47 1.85 27.93 -11.31
CA ALA A 47 1.54 28.53 -10.00
C ALA A 47 0.11 28.22 -9.53
N GLU A 48 -0.84 28.09 -10.46
CA GLU A 48 -2.22 27.73 -10.13
C GLU A 48 -2.34 26.27 -9.68
N GLU A 49 -1.70 25.35 -10.39
CA GLU A 49 -1.73 23.91 -10.04
C GLU A 49 -1.01 23.67 -8.71
N SER A 50 0.13 24.30 -8.48
CA SER A 50 0.85 24.25 -7.20
C SER A 50 -0.02 24.76 -6.06
N ARG A 51 -0.65 25.93 -6.22
CA ARG A 51 -1.56 26.48 -5.20
C ARG A 51 -2.74 25.54 -4.91
N ARG A 52 -3.34 24.94 -5.94
CA ARG A 52 -4.44 23.97 -5.76
C ARG A 52 -4.01 22.77 -4.94
N LEU A 53 -2.81 22.23 -5.18
CA LEU A 53 -2.27 21.10 -4.41
C LEU A 53 -1.96 21.48 -2.95
N ASP A 54 -1.46 22.69 -2.71
CA ASP A 54 -1.18 23.19 -1.37
C ASP A 54 -2.48 23.47 -0.59
N ASP A 55 -3.46 24.10 -1.22
CA ASP A 55 -4.79 24.34 -0.64
C ASP A 55 -5.52 23.01 -0.33
N ALA A 56 -5.37 22.00 -1.19
CA ALA A 56 -5.92 20.67 -0.95
C ALA A 56 -5.23 20.00 0.25
N PHE A 57 -3.90 20.03 0.29
CA PHE A 57 -3.13 19.47 1.40
C PHE A 57 -3.42 20.15 2.74
N ALA A 58 -3.64 21.47 2.74
CA ALA A 58 -4.01 22.21 3.95
C ALA A 58 -5.40 21.83 4.49
N LYS A 59 -6.35 21.50 3.60
CA LYS A 59 -7.68 21.01 3.98
C LYS A 59 -7.67 19.58 4.48
N ASP A 60 -6.66 18.82 4.04
CA ASP A 60 -6.56 17.42 4.40
C ASP A 60 -6.29 17.23 5.89
N TRP A 61 -5.82 18.21 6.68
CA TRP A 61 -5.64 18.02 8.12
C TRP A 61 -6.98 17.88 8.88
N PRO A 62 -7.17 16.87 9.76
CA PRO A 62 -6.21 15.84 10.22
C PRO A 62 -6.25 14.51 9.42
N GLU A 63 -6.98 14.50 8.32
CA GLU A 63 -7.16 13.39 7.38
C GLU A 63 -5.91 13.10 6.52
N SER A 64 -5.90 11.91 5.93
CA SER A 64 -4.74 11.34 5.27
C SER A 64 -4.59 11.71 3.80
N CYS A 65 -4.74 12.99 3.49
CA CYS A 65 -4.51 13.55 2.16
C CYS A 65 -5.52 13.20 1.03
N PRO A 66 -6.83 12.98 1.28
CA PRO A 66 -7.76 12.59 0.22
C PRO A 66 -7.94 13.69 -0.84
N ALA A 67 -8.05 14.96 -0.44
CA ALA A 67 -8.25 16.06 -1.36
C ALA A 67 -7.01 16.30 -2.23
N ARG A 68 -5.80 16.12 -1.68
CA ARG A 68 -4.57 16.23 -2.49
C ARG A 68 -4.51 15.19 -3.60
N VAL A 69 -4.88 13.94 -3.32
CA VAL A 69 -4.89 12.87 -4.33
C VAL A 69 -5.89 13.18 -5.44
N GLU A 70 -7.10 13.61 -5.08
CA GLU A 70 -8.13 14.03 -6.04
C GLU A 70 -7.62 15.18 -6.94
N VAL A 71 -7.10 16.26 -6.35
CA VAL A 71 -6.60 17.42 -7.11
C VAL A 71 -5.41 17.03 -7.99
N ALA A 72 -4.50 16.18 -7.51
CA ALA A 72 -3.39 15.70 -8.33
C ALA A 72 -3.87 14.91 -9.55
N TYR A 73 -4.90 14.07 -9.39
CA TYR A 73 -5.50 13.33 -10.49
C TYR A 73 -6.24 14.24 -11.47
N GLU A 74 -6.98 15.23 -10.98
CA GLU A 74 -7.63 16.25 -11.81
C GLU A 74 -6.62 17.01 -12.68
N ILE A 75 -5.50 17.44 -12.08
CA ILE A 75 -4.41 18.12 -12.80
C ILE A 75 -3.86 17.20 -13.90
N TYR A 76 -3.59 15.94 -13.57
CA TYR A 76 -3.11 14.96 -14.55
C TYR A 76 -4.08 14.81 -15.74
N ASN A 77 -5.37 14.65 -15.45
CA ASN A 77 -6.41 14.53 -16.47
C ASN A 77 -6.62 15.81 -17.30
N GLN A 78 -6.43 16.99 -16.71
CA GLN A 78 -6.48 18.26 -17.43
C GLN A 78 -5.34 18.39 -18.44
N ARG A 79 -4.12 17.94 -18.07
CA ARG A 79 -2.96 17.93 -18.96
C ARG A 79 -3.05 16.85 -20.03
N TYR A 80 -3.60 15.69 -19.69
CA TYR A 80 -3.66 14.52 -20.56
C TYR A 80 -5.09 13.99 -20.73
N PRO A 81 -6.01 14.77 -21.30
CA PRO A 81 -7.43 14.41 -21.37
C PRO A 81 -7.71 13.20 -22.27
N ALA A 82 -6.74 12.74 -23.06
CA ALA A 82 -6.86 11.49 -23.81
C ALA A 82 -6.83 10.25 -22.89
N PHE A 83 -6.16 10.33 -21.73
CA PHE A 83 -6.07 9.26 -20.76
C PHE A 83 -7.46 8.86 -20.26
N SER A 84 -8.16 9.76 -19.57
CA SER A 84 -9.47 9.50 -18.97
C SER A 84 -10.62 9.33 -19.98
N ARG A 85 -10.45 9.72 -21.24
CA ARG A 85 -11.48 9.54 -22.29
C ARG A 85 -11.52 8.13 -22.87
N SER A 86 -10.45 7.34 -22.71
CA SER A 86 -10.30 6.03 -23.36
C SER A 86 -10.57 4.84 -22.45
N ILE A 87 -10.75 5.08 -21.15
CA ILE A 87 -10.89 4.07 -20.10
C ILE A 87 -11.93 4.54 -19.08
N ALA A 88 -12.54 3.59 -18.36
CA ALA A 88 -13.49 3.90 -17.29
C ALA A 88 -12.81 4.72 -16.18
N ALA A 89 -13.54 5.62 -15.53
CA ALA A 89 -12.97 6.60 -14.61
C ALA A 89 -12.25 5.96 -13.40
N ASP A 90 -12.83 4.90 -12.85
CA ASP A 90 -12.25 4.10 -11.76
C ASP A 90 -10.96 3.38 -12.19
N GLN A 91 -10.98 2.77 -13.37
CA GLN A 91 -9.80 2.13 -13.96
C GLN A 91 -8.68 3.15 -14.25
N ALA A 92 -9.04 4.32 -14.76
CA ALA A 92 -8.11 5.40 -15.04
C ALA A 92 -7.44 5.93 -13.76
N PHE A 93 -8.21 6.09 -12.69
CA PHE A 93 -7.67 6.48 -11.40
C PHE A 93 -6.71 5.43 -10.85
N SER A 94 -7.10 4.14 -10.84
CA SER A 94 -6.23 3.07 -10.35
C SER A 94 -4.92 2.98 -11.15
N LEU A 95 -4.99 3.04 -12.48
CA LEU A 95 -3.78 3.00 -13.33
C LEU A 95 -2.85 4.18 -13.07
N TRP A 96 -3.40 5.38 -12.90
CA TRP A 96 -2.62 6.56 -12.56
C TRP A 96 -2.01 6.46 -11.16
N ALA A 97 -2.76 5.99 -10.17
CA ALA A 97 -2.26 5.83 -8.81
C ALA A 97 -1.10 4.82 -8.76
N ASP A 98 -1.23 3.68 -9.44
CA ASP A 98 -0.17 2.68 -9.56
C ASP A 98 1.09 3.27 -10.20
N TYR A 99 0.92 4.06 -11.26
CA TYR A 99 2.03 4.76 -11.88
C TYR A 99 2.69 5.77 -10.93
N VAL A 100 1.92 6.64 -10.28
CA VAL A 100 2.43 7.65 -9.34
C VAL A 100 3.20 7.00 -8.19
N VAL A 101 2.71 5.87 -7.66
CA VAL A 101 3.42 5.13 -6.62
C VAL A 101 4.70 4.49 -7.15
N SER A 102 4.67 3.88 -8.34
CA SER A 102 5.86 3.21 -8.91
C SER A 102 7.03 4.15 -9.20
N ILE A 103 6.77 5.44 -9.47
CA ILE A 103 7.84 6.43 -9.65
C ILE A 103 8.34 7.03 -8.33
N GLY A 104 7.65 6.81 -7.21
CA GLY A 104 8.13 7.02 -5.83
C GLY A 104 8.52 8.43 -5.40
N ALA A 105 8.46 9.44 -6.27
CA ALA A 105 9.23 10.69 -6.10
C ALA A 105 8.40 11.95 -5.77
N ASN A 106 7.18 11.84 -5.24
CA ASN A 106 6.39 13.03 -4.90
C ASN A 106 5.46 12.81 -3.69
N THR A 107 5.00 13.91 -3.10
CA THR A 107 4.04 13.89 -1.98
C THR A 107 2.77 13.11 -2.32
N THR A 108 2.32 13.11 -3.58
CA THR A 108 1.11 12.40 -4.00
C THR A 108 1.24 10.88 -3.84
N SER A 109 2.40 10.28 -4.10
CA SER A 109 2.62 8.85 -3.88
C SER A 109 2.47 8.48 -2.41
N MET A 110 3.04 9.29 -1.51
CA MET A 110 2.87 9.15 -0.06
C MET A 110 1.39 9.26 0.32
N CYS A 111 0.65 10.22 -0.22
CA CYS A 111 -0.77 10.40 0.04
C CYS A 111 -1.61 9.19 -0.39
N ILE A 112 -1.36 8.62 -1.57
CA ILE A 112 -2.05 7.41 -2.05
C ILE A 112 -1.82 6.25 -1.08
N ILE A 113 -0.59 6.06 -0.62
CA ILE A 113 -0.25 4.96 0.29
C ILE A 113 -0.89 5.18 1.67
N ASN A 114 -0.84 6.41 2.20
CA ASN A 114 -1.45 6.74 3.48
C ASN A 114 -2.97 6.52 3.45
N GLN A 115 -3.65 6.82 2.33
CA GLN A 115 -5.06 6.50 2.14
C GLN A 115 -5.36 5.00 2.28
N LEU A 116 -4.50 4.12 1.74
CA LEU A 116 -4.66 2.67 1.91
C LEU A 116 -4.50 2.25 3.37
N ALA A 117 -3.44 2.71 4.04
CA ALA A 117 -3.20 2.42 5.46
C ALA A 117 -4.35 2.89 6.36
N GLN A 118 -4.96 4.02 6.02
CA GLN A 118 -6.05 4.61 6.80
C GLN A 118 -7.39 3.99 6.49
N GLY A 119 -7.58 3.48 5.27
CA GLY A 119 -8.67 2.56 4.97
C GLY A 119 -8.61 1.32 5.87
N ILE A 120 -7.42 0.75 6.05
CA ILE A 120 -7.19 -0.40 6.94
C ILE A 120 -7.50 -0.03 8.40
N ILE A 121 -6.91 1.04 8.93
CA ILE A 121 -7.14 1.52 10.30
C ILE A 121 -8.62 1.88 10.53
N GLY A 122 -9.25 2.52 9.55
CA GLY A 122 -10.64 2.95 9.62
C GLY A 122 -11.60 1.77 9.68
N LEU A 123 -11.38 0.74 8.86
CA LEU A 123 -12.15 -0.51 8.92
C LEU A 123 -12.00 -1.18 10.27
N ASP A 124 -10.78 -1.36 10.77
CA ASP A 124 -10.55 -2.01 12.06
C ASP A 124 -11.27 -1.29 13.20
N ARG A 125 -11.22 0.06 13.23
CA ARG A 125 -11.92 0.86 14.24
C ARG A 125 -13.43 0.82 14.15
N GLY A 126 -13.99 0.74 12.93
CA GLY A 126 -15.43 0.84 12.72
C GLY A 126 -16.15 -0.50 12.70
N HIS A 127 -15.49 -1.54 12.18
CA HIS A 127 -16.10 -2.82 11.79
C HIS A 127 -15.34 -4.04 12.39
N GLY A 128 -14.20 -3.82 13.05
CA GLY A 128 -13.42 -4.87 13.68
C GLY A 128 -14.07 -5.49 14.94
N PRO A 129 -13.36 -6.39 15.64
CA PRO A 129 -11.94 -6.72 15.45
C PRO A 129 -11.70 -7.76 14.33
N PHE A 130 -10.67 -7.53 13.51
CA PHE A 130 -10.22 -8.48 12.48
C PHE A 130 -9.04 -9.32 12.98
N VAL A 131 -9.29 -10.15 14.00
CA VAL A 131 -8.22 -10.84 14.72
C VAL A 131 -7.39 -11.76 13.81
N ASN A 132 -6.07 -11.66 13.88
CA ASN A 132 -5.09 -12.45 13.13
C ASN A 132 -5.33 -12.44 11.62
N PHE A 133 -5.74 -11.31 11.06
CA PHE A 133 -6.13 -11.26 9.65
C PHE A 133 -4.94 -11.30 8.70
N PHE A 134 -3.84 -10.63 9.04
CA PHE A 134 -2.74 -10.39 8.11
C PHE A 134 -1.36 -10.55 8.72
N CYS A 135 -0.44 -11.11 7.94
CA CYS A 135 0.94 -11.40 8.36
C CYS A 135 1.99 -11.08 7.27
N GLY A 136 1.61 -10.31 6.26
CA GLY A 136 2.30 -10.21 4.97
C GLY A 136 1.57 -10.96 3.85
N LYS A 137 0.66 -11.85 4.23
CA LYS A 137 -0.41 -12.44 3.40
C LYS A 137 -1.67 -12.62 4.25
N PRO A 138 -2.86 -12.76 3.65
CA PRO A 138 -4.06 -13.14 4.42
C PRO A 138 -3.81 -14.46 5.15
N VAL A 139 -4.15 -14.52 6.44
CA VAL A 139 -3.99 -15.75 7.25
C VAL A 139 -5.09 -16.76 6.90
N THR A 140 -6.28 -16.28 6.57
CA THR A 140 -7.42 -17.08 6.11
C THR A 140 -8.13 -16.38 4.96
N ASP A 141 -8.93 -17.13 4.21
CA ASP A 141 -9.79 -16.56 3.18
C ASP A 141 -10.83 -15.59 3.78
N PRO A 142 -11.07 -14.42 3.16
CA PRO A 142 -12.09 -13.47 3.60
C PRO A 142 -13.51 -14.05 3.59
N LYS A 143 -14.25 -13.87 4.68
CA LYS A 143 -15.57 -14.46 4.91
C LYS A 143 -16.72 -13.54 4.57
N ASN A 144 -16.53 -12.23 4.69
CA ASN A 144 -17.56 -11.20 4.46
C ASN A 144 -17.02 -10.06 3.58
N ASP A 145 -17.88 -9.07 3.27
CA ASP A 145 -17.51 -7.95 2.41
C ASP A 145 -16.43 -7.04 3.03
N ASP A 146 -16.48 -6.82 4.35
CA ASP A 146 -15.48 -6.01 5.06
C ASP A 146 -14.11 -6.68 5.02
N GLU A 147 -14.04 -7.99 5.29
CA GLU A 147 -12.81 -8.78 5.18
C GLU A 147 -12.30 -8.82 3.73
N ARG A 148 -13.18 -8.91 2.72
CA ARG A 148 -12.77 -8.87 1.30
C ARG A 148 -12.15 -7.52 0.95
N TYR A 149 -12.78 -6.44 1.42
CA TYR A 149 -12.29 -5.10 1.20
C TYR A 149 -10.96 -4.87 1.93
N LEU A 150 -10.85 -5.30 3.19
CA LEU A 150 -9.62 -5.27 3.97
C LEU A 150 -8.49 -6.07 3.30
N ALA A 151 -8.76 -7.28 2.82
CA ALA A 151 -7.78 -8.09 2.09
C ALA A 151 -7.27 -7.39 0.83
N ALA A 152 -8.16 -6.70 0.10
CA ALA A 152 -7.76 -5.96 -1.08
C ALA A 152 -6.90 -4.72 -0.76
N LEU A 153 -7.16 -4.05 0.36
CA LEU A 153 -6.30 -2.94 0.83
C LEU A 153 -4.90 -3.43 1.18
N PHE A 154 -4.81 -4.51 1.95
CA PHE A 154 -3.53 -5.13 2.24
C PHE A 154 -2.81 -5.60 0.97
N ALA A 155 -3.52 -6.26 0.06
CA ALA A 155 -2.93 -6.70 -1.21
C ALA A 155 -2.36 -5.53 -2.02
N LYS A 156 -3.09 -4.41 -2.09
CA LYS A 156 -2.62 -3.20 -2.80
C LYS A 156 -1.42 -2.57 -2.11
N LEU A 157 -1.44 -2.45 -0.78
CA LEU A 157 -0.33 -1.91 0.00
C LEU A 157 0.92 -2.79 -0.12
N THR A 158 0.76 -4.11 -0.07
CA THR A 158 1.83 -5.09 -0.29
C THR A 158 2.40 -4.99 -1.69
N ALA A 159 1.56 -4.90 -2.73
CA ALA A 159 2.03 -4.71 -4.11
C ALA A 159 2.87 -3.44 -4.25
N TYR A 160 2.51 -2.34 -3.57
CA TYR A 160 3.35 -1.13 -3.54
C TYR A 160 4.65 -1.30 -2.76
N ALA A 161 4.65 -2.07 -1.68
CA ALA A 161 5.89 -2.41 -0.96
C ALA A 161 6.83 -3.26 -1.83
N GLU A 162 6.30 -4.17 -2.64
CA GLU A 162 7.08 -4.98 -3.60
C GLU A 162 7.73 -4.14 -4.71
N LEU A 163 7.14 -2.97 -5.04
CA LEU A 163 7.77 -1.97 -5.92
C LEU A 163 8.90 -1.18 -5.23
N ASN A 164 9.30 -1.58 -4.01
CA ASN A 164 10.30 -0.88 -3.19
C ASN A 164 9.91 0.56 -2.84
N SER A 165 8.60 0.84 -2.76
CA SER A 165 8.14 2.13 -2.27
C SER A 165 8.40 2.24 -0.77
N TYR A 166 9.30 3.14 -0.38
CA TYR A 166 9.63 3.39 1.03
C TYR A 166 8.38 3.67 1.87
N ASN A 167 7.48 4.52 1.37
CA ASN A 167 6.25 4.84 2.08
C ASN A 167 5.36 3.61 2.29
N ALA A 168 5.27 2.71 1.30
CA ALA A 168 4.45 1.50 1.42
C ALA A 168 5.08 0.50 2.41
N VAL A 169 6.40 0.33 2.35
CA VAL A 169 7.15 -0.48 3.31
C VAL A 169 7.01 0.07 4.73
N PHE A 170 7.14 1.39 4.89
CA PHE A 170 6.99 2.07 6.17
C PHE A 170 5.58 1.87 6.75
N GLU A 171 4.53 2.15 5.97
CA GLU A 171 3.14 2.01 6.42
C GLU A 171 2.80 0.53 6.72
N LEU A 172 3.26 -0.41 5.89
CA LEU A 172 3.05 -1.84 6.15
C LEU A 172 3.71 -2.30 7.46
N THR A 173 4.89 -1.76 7.78
CA THR A 173 5.57 -2.00 9.07
C THR A 173 4.82 -1.35 10.23
N ALA A 174 4.34 -0.11 10.05
CA ALA A 174 3.59 0.61 11.08
C ALA A 174 2.25 -0.05 11.41
N LEU A 175 1.62 -0.76 10.47
CA LEU A 175 0.38 -1.48 10.73
C LEU A 175 0.53 -2.60 11.78
N GLU A 176 1.75 -3.06 12.12
CA GLU A 176 1.95 -3.97 13.27
C GLU A 176 1.52 -3.37 14.61
N PHE A 177 1.35 -2.05 14.73
CA PHE A 177 0.75 -1.44 15.92
C PHE A 177 -0.69 -1.92 16.15
N LEU A 178 -1.38 -2.40 15.11
CA LEU A 178 -2.68 -3.06 15.18
C LEU A 178 -2.48 -4.55 15.54
N GLN A 179 -1.84 -4.81 16.69
CA GLN A 179 -1.31 -6.12 17.07
C GLN A 179 -2.33 -7.28 17.01
N ASP A 180 -3.61 -6.98 17.23
CA ASP A 180 -4.68 -7.96 17.17
C ASP A 180 -4.98 -8.38 15.72
N MET A 181 -4.79 -7.50 14.74
CA MET A 181 -5.10 -7.73 13.32
C MET A 181 -3.87 -8.10 12.50
N VAL A 182 -2.74 -7.42 12.73
CA VAL A 182 -1.53 -7.54 11.93
C VAL A 182 -0.38 -8.07 12.77
N ARG A 183 0.20 -9.18 12.31
CA ARG A 183 1.42 -9.74 12.88
C ARG A 183 2.27 -10.32 11.77
N LEU A 184 3.29 -9.59 11.33
CA LEU A 184 4.06 -10.00 10.18
C LEU A 184 4.83 -11.30 10.47
N ASN A 185 4.93 -12.15 9.44
CA ASN A 185 5.84 -13.29 9.47
C ASN A 185 7.27 -12.79 9.74
N PRO A 186 8.09 -13.47 10.57
CA PRO A 186 9.45 -13.04 10.89
C PRO A 186 10.32 -12.70 9.68
N ASP A 187 10.18 -13.46 8.58
CA ASP A 187 10.93 -13.24 7.34
C ASP A 187 10.58 -11.88 6.71
N ILE A 188 9.27 -11.63 6.59
CA ILE A 188 8.70 -10.43 6.00
C ILE A 188 9.03 -9.23 6.88
N ARG A 189 8.83 -9.37 8.20
CA ARG A 189 9.17 -8.32 9.18
C ARG A 189 10.65 -7.94 9.10
N TYR A 190 11.54 -8.93 9.08
CA TYR A 190 12.98 -8.67 8.98
C TYR A 190 13.30 -7.91 7.70
N PHE A 191 12.75 -8.32 6.55
CA PHE A 191 12.96 -7.65 5.28
C PHE A 191 12.50 -6.18 5.33
N LEU A 192 11.28 -5.93 5.79
CA LEU A 192 10.70 -4.58 5.82
C LEU A 192 11.47 -3.67 6.77
N GLU A 193 11.78 -4.14 7.98
CA GLU A 193 12.56 -3.37 8.97
C GLU A 193 13.99 -3.09 8.48
N ARG A 194 14.59 -4.06 7.79
CA ARG A 194 15.91 -3.89 7.17
C ARG A 194 15.90 -2.85 6.05
N PHE A 195 14.81 -2.81 5.28
CA PHE A 195 14.57 -1.83 4.23
C PHE A 195 14.38 -0.43 4.79
N VAL A 196 13.51 -0.26 5.80
CA VAL A 196 13.32 1.04 6.48
C VAL A 196 14.64 1.54 7.06
N ALA A 197 15.38 0.68 7.77
CA ALA A 197 16.68 1.05 8.35
C ALA A 197 17.70 1.48 7.27
N PHE A 198 17.71 0.80 6.11
CA PHE A 198 18.58 1.17 4.99
C PHE A 198 18.23 2.53 4.40
N GLU A 199 16.96 2.78 4.08
CA GLU A 199 16.51 4.05 3.49
C GLU A 199 16.65 5.23 4.47
N GLU A 200 16.46 4.99 5.77
CA GLU A 200 16.67 6.00 6.83
C GLU A 200 18.14 6.16 7.26
N LEU A 201 19.08 5.47 6.61
CA LEU A 201 20.53 5.52 6.90
C LEU A 201 20.85 5.23 8.38
N ARG A 202 20.09 4.33 9.01
CA ARG A 202 20.27 3.94 10.41
C ARG A 202 20.49 2.43 10.57
N PRO A 203 21.16 1.98 11.64
CA PRO A 203 21.23 0.56 11.92
C PRO A 203 19.85 0.03 12.33
N MET A 204 19.58 -1.22 11.96
CA MET A 204 18.45 -1.97 12.51
C MET A 204 18.71 -2.28 14.00
N SER A 205 17.65 -2.37 14.79
CA SER A 205 17.75 -2.68 16.22
C SER A 205 18.48 -4.02 16.44
N PRO A 206 19.57 -4.08 17.23
CA PRO A 206 20.27 -5.33 17.51
C PRO A 206 19.36 -6.37 18.15
N ALA A 207 18.46 -5.95 19.05
CA ALA A 207 17.50 -6.84 19.67
C ALA A 207 16.54 -7.46 18.64
N LEU A 208 16.11 -6.67 17.65
CA LEU A 208 15.22 -7.15 16.60
C LEU A 208 15.95 -8.15 15.68
N ILE A 209 17.20 -7.87 15.30
CA ILE A 209 18.04 -8.80 14.54
C ILE A 209 18.14 -10.14 15.27
N THR A 210 18.45 -10.12 16.57
CA THR A 210 18.56 -11.34 17.37
C THR A 210 17.24 -12.09 17.45
N THR A 211 16.15 -11.43 17.86
CA THR A 211 14.85 -12.10 18.04
C THR A 211 14.30 -12.67 16.74
N LEU A 212 14.36 -11.93 15.63
CA LEU A 212 13.90 -12.45 14.34
C LEU A 212 14.84 -13.51 13.79
N GLY A 213 16.16 -13.34 13.94
CA GLY A 213 17.16 -14.33 13.53
C GLY A 213 17.00 -15.67 14.25
N GLU A 214 16.71 -15.65 15.56
CA GLU A 214 16.40 -16.85 16.33
C GLU A 214 15.09 -17.51 15.87
N ALA A 215 14.05 -16.72 15.57
CA ALA A 215 12.77 -17.24 15.10
C ALA A 215 12.85 -17.90 13.71
N MET A 216 13.70 -17.37 12.82
CA MET A 216 13.89 -17.86 11.46
C MET A 216 14.91 -19.01 11.36
N GLY A 217 15.94 -18.98 12.20
CA GLY A 217 17.15 -19.80 12.03
C GLY A 217 18.10 -19.26 10.97
N ALA A 218 19.35 -19.74 10.99
CA ALA A 218 20.45 -19.18 10.20
C ALA A 218 20.27 -19.30 8.68
N GLU A 219 19.75 -20.44 8.20
CA GLU A 219 19.53 -20.66 6.76
C GLU A 219 18.49 -19.69 6.20
N ARG A 220 17.37 -19.53 6.91
CA ARG A 220 16.29 -18.65 6.47
C ARG A 220 16.68 -17.18 6.56
N LEU A 221 17.38 -16.78 7.61
CA LEU A 221 17.96 -15.44 7.72
C LEU A 221 18.88 -15.13 6.54
N ALA A 222 19.77 -16.05 6.16
CA ALA A 222 20.67 -15.87 5.02
C ALA A 222 19.90 -15.71 3.69
N PHE A 223 18.82 -16.46 3.51
CA PHE A 223 17.93 -16.28 2.35
C PHE A 223 17.30 -14.89 2.32
N VAL A 224 16.73 -14.42 3.44
CA VAL A 224 16.08 -13.10 3.51
C VAL A 224 17.09 -11.97 3.28
N GLU A 225 18.30 -12.10 3.82
CA GLU A 225 19.38 -11.15 3.57
C GLU A 225 19.82 -11.10 2.10
N GLU A 226 19.85 -12.25 1.41
CA GLU A 226 20.15 -12.29 -0.01
C GLU A 226 19.02 -11.67 -0.83
N ALA A 227 17.76 -12.01 -0.54
CA ALA A 227 16.60 -11.38 -1.18
C ALA A 227 16.59 -9.86 -0.99
N PHE A 228 16.99 -9.37 0.20
CA PHE A 228 17.12 -7.94 0.47
C PHE A 228 18.14 -7.25 -0.43
N LYS A 229 19.29 -7.87 -0.72
CA LYS A 229 20.28 -7.31 -1.66
C LYS A 229 19.72 -7.14 -3.07
N HIS A 230 18.81 -8.03 -3.48
CA HIS A 230 18.13 -7.97 -4.77
C HIS A 230 16.82 -7.18 -4.74
N ARG A 231 16.45 -6.60 -3.60
CA ARG A 231 15.18 -5.86 -3.41
C ARG A 231 13.94 -6.70 -3.76
N ASP A 232 13.97 -7.99 -3.42
CA ASP A 232 12.97 -8.98 -3.83
C ASP A 232 12.04 -9.36 -2.66
N LEU A 233 11.15 -8.43 -2.28
CA LEU A 233 10.15 -8.66 -1.23
C LEU A 233 9.15 -9.76 -1.64
N ALA A 234 8.78 -9.82 -2.92
CA ALA A 234 7.82 -10.78 -3.44
C ALA A 234 8.28 -12.23 -3.19
N SER A 235 9.55 -12.54 -3.49
CA SER A 235 10.15 -13.84 -3.21
C SER A 235 10.18 -14.18 -1.71
N VAL A 236 10.40 -13.19 -0.84
CA VAL A 236 10.30 -13.38 0.61
C VAL A 236 8.88 -13.77 1.00
N ILE A 237 7.87 -13.03 0.55
CA ILE A 237 6.46 -13.30 0.87
C ILE A 237 6.02 -14.70 0.38
N GLU A 238 6.36 -15.03 -0.86
CA GLU A 238 6.01 -16.30 -1.50
C GLU A 238 6.60 -17.50 -0.73
N THR A 239 7.88 -17.42 -0.39
CA THR A 239 8.61 -18.52 0.25
C THR A 239 8.45 -18.54 1.78
N SER A 240 7.88 -17.49 2.38
CA SER A 240 7.67 -17.42 3.82
C SER A 240 6.72 -18.52 4.29
N PRO A 241 6.99 -19.15 5.45
CA PRO A 241 6.08 -20.12 6.04
C PRO A 241 4.64 -19.60 6.08
N ALA A 242 3.68 -20.54 5.96
CA ALA A 242 2.28 -20.21 6.11
C ALA A 242 2.04 -19.50 7.44
N CYS A 243 1.22 -18.46 7.40
CA CYS A 243 0.90 -17.72 8.60
C CYS A 243 -0.01 -18.55 9.48
N LYS A 244 0.34 -18.62 10.75
CA LYS A 244 -0.45 -19.35 11.73
C LYS A 244 -1.31 -18.33 12.47
N PRO A 245 -2.60 -18.63 12.68
CA PRO A 245 -3.40 -17.87 13.63
C PRO A 245 -2.67 -17.82 14.96
N TRP A 246 -2.68 -16.68 15.61
CA TRP A 246 -2.17 -16.60 16.97
C TRP A 246 -3.09 -17.42 17.87
N VAL A 247 -2.52 -18.40 18.57
CA VAL A 247 -3.18 -19.02 19.71
C VAL A 247 -2.99 -18.04 20.85
N THR A 248 -4.07 -17.39 21.25
CA THR A 248 -4.04 -16.55 22.45
C THR A 248 -3.87 -17.47 23.67
N ASP A 249 -3.14 -17.07 24.70
CA ASP A 249 -2.95 -17.90 25.91
C ASP A 249 -4.29 -18.34 26.56
N ALA A 250 -5.41 -17.72 26.20
CA ALA A 250 -6.75 -18.13 26.62
C ALA A 250 -7.19 -19.49 26.06
N GLU A 251 -6.68 -19.95 24.91
CA GLU A 251 -7.02 -21.26 24.32
C GLU A 251 -6.16 -22.41 24.86
N VAL A 252 -5.10 -22.11 25.61
CA VAL A 252 -4.18 -23.12 26.20
C VAL A 252 -4.70 -23.67 27.54
N THR A 253 -5.81 -23.15 28.06
CA THR A 253 -6.38 -23.60 29.34
C THR A 253 -7.42 -24.72 29.24
N ASP A 254 -7.78 -25.16 28.04
CA ASP A 254 -8.76 -26.24 27.82
C ASP A 254 -8.20 -27.47 27.06
N LEU A 255 -6.88 -27.72 27.13
CA LEU A 255 -6.23 -28.96 26.66
C LEU A 255 -5.66 -29.81 27.81
#